data_AF-A0A1V6ILS1-F1
#
_entry.id   AF-A0A1V6ILS1-F1
#
_cell.length_a   1.000
_cell.length_b   1.000
_cell.length_c   1.000
_cell.angle_alpha   90.00
_cell.angle_beta   90.00
_cell.angle_gamma   90.00
#
_symmetry.space_group_name_H-M   'P 1'
#
loop_
_entity.id
_entity.type
_entity.pdbx_description
1 polymer ?
#
loop_
_entity_poly.entity_id
_entity_poly.type
_entity_poly.pdbx_seq_one_letter_code
_entity_poly.pdbx_strand_id
1 'polypeptide(L)'
;MKMISIKDITPKNIKSFVEGYIRSFMIKFFQNKLEHIHEQVEERKLLVAERSPECLEQGQCKICKCKIPELFYADKPCENNPPCYPPLVNKDEWTNQKNLKSIYDDLKTNN
;
A
#
# COMPACT_ATOMS: atom_id res chain seq x y z
N MET A 1 3.48 6.93 -21.93
CA MET A 1 2.62 5.96 -21.22
C MET A 1 2.88 4.58 -21.82
N LYS A 2 3.44 3.63 -21.07
CA LYS A 2 3.69 2.26 -21.57
C LYS A 2 2.38 1.45 -21.55
N MET A 3 2.08 0.74 -22.64
CA MET A 3 0.84 -0.04 -22.77
C MET A 3 0.88 -1.29 -21.89
N ILE A 4 -0.29 -1.67 -21.35
CA ILE A 4 -0.49 -2.91 -20.59
C ILE A 4 -0.19 -4.11 -21.51
N SER A 5 0.63 -5.05 -21.05
CA SER A 5 0.91 -6.28 -21.80
C SER A 5 -0.13 -7.35 -21.47
N ILE A 6 -0.40 -8.25 -22.42
CA ILE A 6 -1.28 -9.42 -22.21
C ILE A 6 -0.80 -10.25 -21.01
N LYS A 7 0.52 -10.29 -20.77
CA LYS A 7 1.12 -11.00 -19.63
C LYS A 7 0.75 -10.41 -18.27
N ASP A 8 0.34 -9.14 -18.23
CA ASP A 8 -0.05 -8.44 -17.01
C ASP A 8 -1.53 -8.70 -16.65
N ILE A 9 -2.31 -9.25 -17.57
CA ILE A 9 -3.73 -9.60 -17.38
C ILE A 9 -3.79 -10.97 -16.71
N THR A 10 -3.53 -11.00 -15.41
CA THR A 10 -3.63 -12.19 -14.58
C THR A 10 -4.83 -12.09 -13.63
N PRO A 11 -5.46 -13.21 -13.21
CA PRO A 11 -6.54 -13.18 -12.21
C PRO A 11 -6.14 -12.44 -10.93
N LYS A 12 -4.88 -12.60 -10.49
CA LYS A 12 -4.31 -11.87 -9.34
C LYS A 12 -4.35 -10.36 -9.56
N ASN A 13 -3.86 -9.88 -10.71
CA ASN A 13 -3.82 -8.44 -11.00
C ASN A 13 -5.21 -7.84 -11.19
N ILE A 14 -6.14 -8.59 -11.80
CA ILE A 14 -7.54 -8.17 -11.94
C ILE A 14 -8.19 -8.03 -10.57
N LYS A 15 -8.04 -9.03 -9.69
CA LYS A 15 -8.55 -8.98 -8.32
C LYS A 15 -8.04 -7.74 -7.60
N SER A 16 -6.72 -7.51 -7.62
CA SER A 16 -6.09 -6.38 -6.94
C SER A 16 -6.52 -5.03 -7.52
N PHE A 17 -6.71 -4.94 -8.83
CA PHE A 17 -7.26 -3.75 -9.47
C PHE A 17 -8.66 -3.44 -8.91
N VAL A 18 -9.60 -4.38 -9.01
CA VAL A 18 -10.98 -4.19 -8.54
C VAL A 18 -11.02 -3.87 -7.05
N GLU A 19 -10.27 -4.61 -6.23
CA GLU A 19 -10.19 -4.42 -4.79
C GLU A 19 -9.67 -3.03 -4.41
N GLY A 20 -8.59 -2.56 -5.05
CA GLY A 20 -8.00 -1.26 -4.79
C GLY A 20 -8.98 -0.11 -5.06
N TYR A 21 -9.69 -0.17 -6.19
CA TYR A 21 -10.72 0.82 -6.52
C TYR A 21 -11.91 0.79 -5.55
N ILE A 22 -12.40 -0.40 -5.19
CA ILE A 22 -13.52 -0.54 -4.24
C ILE A 22 -13.13 -0.01 -2.86
N ARG A 23 -11.95 -0.36 -2.34
CA ARG A 23 -11.49 0.12 -1.03
C ARG A 23 -11.18 1.61 -1.01
N SER A 24 -10.58 2.14 -2.08
CA SER A 24 -10.38 3.58 -2.24
C SER A 24 -11.72 4.34 -2.20
N PHE A 25 -12.73 3.83 -2.92
CA PHE A 25 -14.08 4.35 -2.86
C PHE A 25 -14.67 4.24 -1.44
N MET A 26 -14.63 3.06 -0.82
CA MET A 26 -15.21 2.86 0.52
C MET A 26 -14.58 3.78 1.57
N ILE A 27 -13.26 3.97 1.56
CA ILE A 27 -12.58 4.86 2.50
C ILE A 27 -13.00 6.31 2.27
N LYS A 28 -13.14 6.75 1.00
CA LYS A 28 -13.59 8.10 0.67
C LYS A 28 -15.00 8.40 1.22
N PHE A 29 -15.89 7.42 1.27
CA PHE A 29 -17.29 7.61 1.67
C PHE A 29 -17.63 7.16 3.09
N PHE A 30 -16.89 6.20 3.67
CA PHE A 30 -17.20 5.57 4.96
C PHE A 30 -16.05 5.67 5.98
N GLN A 31 -15.10 6.60 5.77
CA GLN A 31 -13.86 6.88 6.53
C GLN A 31 -13.66 6.06 7.82
N ASN A 32 -14.51 6.25 8.83
CA ASN A 32 -14.40 5.61 10.16
C ASN A 32 -14.39 4.07 10.15
N LYS A 33 -15.02 3.40 9.17
CA LYS A 33 -15.09 1.92 9.15
C LYS A 33 -13.79 1.24 8.71
N LEU A 34 -12.91 1.96 8.02
CA LEU A 34 -11.69 1.41 7.40
C LEU A 34 -10.44 2.22 7.76
N GLU A 35 -10.45 2.85 8.94
CA GLU A 35 -9.36 3.71 9.42
C GLU A 35 -8.00 2.99 9.40
N HIS A 36 -7.92 1.77 9.92
CA HIS A 36 -6.69 0.97 9.91
C HIS A 36 -6.12 0.72 8.50
N ILE A 37 -6.97 0.57 7.47
CA ILE A 37 -6.52 0.42 6.08
C ILE A 37 -6.07 1.76 5.53
N HIS A 38 -6.79 2.84 5.85
CA HIS A 38 -6.42 4.19 5.42
C HIS A 38 -5.04 4.59 5.95
N GLU A 39 -4.77 4.39 7.25
CA GLU A 39 -3.48 4.68 7.86
C GLU A 39 -2.34 3.87 7.19
N GLN A 40 -2.56 2.58 6.95
CA GLN A 40 -1.59 1.72 6.24
C GLN A 40 -1.35 2.19 4.80
N VAL A 41 -2.37 2.67 4.10
CA VAL A 41 -2.23 3.22 2.74
C VAL A 41 -1.39 4.49 2.73
N GLU A 42 -1.60 5.39 3.71
CA GLU A 42 -0.76 6.58 3.83
C GLU A 42 0.69 6.22 4.16
N GLU A 43 0.93 5.24 5.04
CA GLU A 43 2.28 4.72 5.28
C GLU A 43 2.90 4.14 4.00
N ARG A 44 2.15 3.33 3.24
CA ARG A 44 2.61 2.78 1.95
C ARG A 44 3.01 3.90 0.98
N LYS A 45 2.23 4.98 0.88
CA LYS A 45 2.56 6.13 0.02
C LYS A 45 3.86 6.80 0.44
N LEU A 46 4.06 7.04 1.73
CA LEU A 46 5.29 7.63 2.27
C LEU A 46 6.51 6.74 2.00
N LEU A 47 6.40 5.44 2.26
CA LEU A 47 7.47 4.49 2.01
C LEU A 47 7.83 4.39 0.53
N VAL A 48 6.84 4.45 -0.37
CA VAL A 48 7.11 4.49 -1.82
C VAL A 48 7.76 5.80 -2.23
N ALA A 49 7.35 6.94 -1.68
CA ALA A 49 7.98 8.22 -1.96
C ALA A 49 9.47 8.22 -1.59
N GLU A 50 9.82 7.57 -0.48
CA GLU A 50 11.21 7.41 -0.03
C GLU A 50 11.99 6.38 -0.87
N ARG A 51 11.42 5.18 -1.07
CA ARG A 51 12.16 4.02 -1.59
C ARG A 51 12.04 3.81 -3.10
N SER A 52 11.00 4.35 -3.72
CA SER A 52 10.78 4.24 -5.16
C SER A 52 9.89 5.39 -5.70
N PRO A 53 10.36 6.64 -5.65
CA PRO A 53 9.62 7.81 -6.10
C PRO A 53 9.16 7.71 -7.57
N GLU A 54 9.89 6.96 -8.42
CA GLU A 54 9.55 6.79 -9.83
C GLU A 54 8.21 6.05 -10.04
N CYS A 55 7.76 5.24 -9.06
CA CYS A 55 6.44 4.63 -9.12
C CYS A 55 5.32 5.68 -8.99
N LEU A 56 5.53 6.74 -8.21
CA LEU A 56 4.59 7.84 -8.04
C LEU A 56 4.60 8.76 -9.24
N GLU A 57 5.80 9.15 -9.71
CA GLU A 57 5.98 10.03 -10.88
C GLU A 57 5.32 9.46 -12.14
N GLN A 58 5.39 8.13 -12.32
CA GLN A 58 4.78 7.45 -13.47
C GLN A 58 3.30 7.13 -13.27
N GLY A 59 2.76 7.30 -12.06
CA GLY A 59 1.40 6.88 -11.71
C GLY A 59 1.17 5.36 -11.77
N GLN A 60 2.23 4.56 -11.75
CA GLN A 60 2.15 3.10 -11.85
C GLN A 60 3.37 2.41 -11.24
N CYS A 61 3.20 1.17 -10.77
CA CYS A 61 4.31 0.37 -10.27
C CYS A 61 5.32 0.04 -11.37
N LYS A 62 6.61 0.25 -11.12
CA LYS A 62 7.69 -0.07 -12.07
C LYS A 62 7.86 -1.58 -12.35
N ILE A 63 7.36 -2.44 -11.47
CA ILE A 63 7.43 -3.90 -11.60
C ILE A 63 6.17 -4.45 -12.25
N CYS A 64 5.03 -4.38 -11.55
CA CYS A 64 3.79 -5.05 -11.97
C CYS A 64 2.85 -4.17 -12.81
N LYS A 65 3.21 -2.90 -13.06
CA LYS A 65 2.45 -1.95 -13.91
C LYS A 65 1.02 -1.62 -13.45
N CYS A 66 0.61 -2.05 -12.26
CA CYS A 66 -0.64 -1.62 -11.66
C CYS A 66 -0.63 -0.10 -11.40
N LYS A 67 -1.78 0.55 -11.61
CA LYS A 67 -1.97 1.99 -11.39
C LYS A 67 -1.89 2.37 -9.91
N ILE A 68 -1.37 3.56 -9.66
CA ILE A 68 -1.28 4.22 -8.36
C ILE A 68 -2.23 5.45 -8.41
N PRO A 69 -2.97 5.75 -7.33
CA PRO A 69 -2.80 5.25 -5.95
C PRO A 69 -3.57 3.97 -5.59
N GLU A 70 -4.45 3.46 -6.46
CA GLU A 70 -5.39 2.39 -6.11
C GLU A 70 -4.71 1.07 -5.73
N LEU A 71 -3.52 0.79 -6.29
CA LEU A 71 -2.69 -0.35 -5.88
C LEU A 71 -2.42 -0.37 -4.36
N PHE A 72 -2.24 0.80 -3.73
CA PHE A 72 -1.91 0.85 -2.30
C PHE A 72 -3.06 0.38 -1.41
N TYR A 73 -4.30 0.46 -1.90
CA TYR A 73 -5.49 0.03 -1.19
C TYR A 73 -5.74 -1.49 -1.28
N ALA A 74 -5.07 -2.18 -2.19
CA ALA A 74 -5.23 -3.63 -2.39
C ALA A 74 -4.33 -4.45 -1.44
N ASP A 75 -4.77 -5.67 -1.11
CA ASP A 75 -4.00 -6.65 -0.33
C ASP A 75 -2.70 -7.09 -1.03
N LYS A 76 -2.57 -6.81 -2.33
CA LYS A 76 -1.39 -7.15 -3.11
C LYS A 76 -0.13 -6.49 -2.51
N PRO A 77 0.90 -7.26 -2.12
CA PRO A 77 2.16 -6.70 -1.65
C PRO A 77 3.01 -6.19 -2.83
N CYS A 78 4.02 -5.37 -2.51
CA CYS A 78 5.03 -4.99 -3.47
C CYS A 78 5.87 -6.20 -3.89
N GLU A 79 5.95 -6.49 -5.19
CA GLU A 79 6.73 -7.61 -5.76
C GLU A 79 8.21 -7.25 -5.99
N ASN A 80 8.63 -6.03 -5.63
CA ASN A 80 10.05 -5.64 -5.68
C ASN A 80 10.86 -6.35 -4.58
N ASN A 81 12.15 -6.56 -4.79
CA ASN A 81 13.06 -7.08 -3.77
C ASN A 81 14.26 -6.13 -3.57
N PRO A 82 14.39 -5.44 -2.42
CA PRO A 82 13.46 -5.45 -1.28
C PRO A 82 12.11 -4.77 -1.61
N PRO A 83 11.01 -5.12 -0.92
CA PRO A 83 9.70 -4.51 -1.18
C PRO A 83 9.69 -3.02 -0.81
N CYS A 84 9.08 -2.20 -1.66
CA CYS A 84 8.96 -0.75 -1.40
C CYS A 84 8.04 -0.45 -0.21
N TYR A 85 7.08 -1.32 0.08
CA TYR A 85 6.11 -1.16 1.16
C TYR A 85 5.61 -2.53 1.65
N PRO A 86 5.15 -2.65 2.92
CA PRO A 86 4.71 -3.92 3.50
C PRO A 86 3.33 -4.39 3.00
N PRO A 87 2.98 -5.68 3.15
CA PRO A 87 1.62 -6.17 2.96
C PRO A 87 0.63 -5.46 3.90
N LEU A 88 -0.65 -5.41 3.52
CA LEU A 88 -1.70 -4.94 4.43
C LEU A 88 -1.90 -5.99 5.51
N VAL A 89 -2.14 -5.52 6.72
CA VAL A 89 -2.43 -6.32 7.90
C VAL A 89 -3.82 -6.01 8.42
N ASN A 90 -4.38 -6.94 9.19
CA ASN A 90 -5.70 -6.74 9.80
C ASN A 90 -5.63 -5.67 10.92
N LYS A 91 -6.79 -5.28 11.45
CA LYS A 91 -6.89 -4.23 12.47
C LYS A 91 -6.09 -4.53 13.75
N ASP A 92 -6.09 -5.77 14.21
CA ASP A 92 -5.43 -6.16 15.46
C ASP A 92 -3.91 -6.18 15.27
N GLU A 93 -3.44 -6.74 14.15
CA GLU A 93 -2.04 -6.69 13.73
C GLU A 93 -1.54 -5.25 13.57
N TRP A 94 -2.35 -4.38 12.94
CA TRP A 94 -2.01 -2.98 12.77
C TRP A 94 -1.91 -2.24 14.11
N THR A 95 -2.84 -2.49 15.02
CA THR A 95 -2.80 -1.93 16.39
C THR A 95 -1.52 -2.36 17.10
N ASN A 96 -1.17 -3.64 17.01
CA ASN A 96 0.04 -4.18 17.63
C ASN A 96 1.32 -3.56 17.04
N GLN A 97 1.38 -3.38 15.72
CA GLN A 97 2.52 -2.74 15.05
C GLN A 97 2.71 -1.29 15.52
N LYS A 98 1.63 -0.51 15.61
CA LYS A 98 1.69 0.87 16.11
C LYS A 98 2.18 0.93 17.56
N ASN A 99 1.70 0.04 18.41
CA ASN A 99 2.12 -0.02 19.81
C ASN A 99 3.61 -0.36 19.94
N LEU A 100 4.10 -1.35 19.19
CA LEU A 100 5.52 -1.73 19.18
C LEU A 100 6.40 -0.58 18.68
N LYS A 101 5.97 0.12 17.63
CA LYS A 101 6.69 1.29 17.10
C LYS A 101 6.78 2.40 18.13
N SER A 102 5.69 2.71 18.83
CA SER A 102 5.68 3.70 19.93
C SER A 102 6.69 3.34 21.01
N ILE A 103 6.68 2.10 21.50
CA ILE A 103 7.63 1.62 22.52
C ILE A 103 9.08 1.76 22.03
N TYR A 104 9.34 1.40 20.77
CA TYR A 104 10.67 1.52 20.18
C TYR A 104 11.14 2.98 20.10
N ASP A 105 10.27 3.90 19.66
CA ASP A 105 10.58 5.32 19.56
C ASP A 105 10.83 5.93 20.96
N ASP A 106 10.09 5.49 21.98
CA ASP A 106 10.31 5.88 23.38
C ASP A 106 11.67 5.37 23.90
N LEU A 107 12.07 4.15 23.57
CA LEU A 107 13.39 3.61 23.97
C LEU A 107 14.56 4.33 23.28
N LYS A 108 14.35 4.81 22.06
CA LYS A 108 15.37 5.53 21.28
C LYS A 108 15.59 6.98 21.76
N THR A 109 14.58 7.59 22.36
CA THR A 109 14.66 8.97 22.88
C THR A 109 15.22 9.06 24.29
N ASN A 110 15.26 7.93 25.02
CA ASN A 110 15.82 7.82 26.37
C ASN A 110 17.28 7.30 26.42
N ASN A 111 17.92 7.11 25.27
CA ASN A 111 19.36 6.80 25.12
C ASN A 111 20.04 7.89 24.29
#